data_AF-A0AAQ2WX45-F1
#
_entry.id   AF-A0AAQ2WX45-F1
#
_cell.length_a   1.000
_cell.length_b   1.000
_cell.length_c   1.000
_cell.angle_alpha   90.00
_cell.angle_beta   90.00
_cell.angle_gamma   90.00
#
_symmetry.space_group_name_H-M   'P 1'
#
loop_
_entity.id
_entity.type
_entity.pdbx_description
1 polymer ?
#
loop_
_entity_poly.entity_id
_entity_poly.type
_entity_poly.pdbx_seq_one_letter_code
_entity_poly.pdbx_strand_id
1 'polypeptide(L)' 'MNHDAVLDEYFAYLKYLRSEACKYYFPVLMGICTFDKIKSLKYKELLEINKIANIKLKKEIYENFLISRRF' A
#
# COMPACT_ATOMS: atom_id res chain seq x y z
N MET A 1 -10.06 3.48 22.14
CA MET A 1 -8.81 2.90 21.60
C MET A 1 -7.74 3.97 21.61
N ASN A 2 -6.52 3.64 22.04
CA ASN A 2 -5.40 4.58 22.05
C ASN A 2 -4.99 4.89 20.60
N HIS A 3 -4.96 6.17 20.21
CA HIS A 3 -4.72 6.59 18.83
C HIS A 3 -3.37 6.08 18.30
N ASP A 4 -2.34 6.10 19.14
CA ASP A 4 -0.99 5.65 18.77
C ASP A 4 -0.93 4.14 18.53
N ALA A 5 -1.65 3.35 19.34
CA ALA A 5 -1.72 1.90 19.16
C ALA A 5 -2.39 1.50 17.84
N VAL A 6 -3.39 2.27 17.38
CA VAL A 6 -4.06 2.04 16.10
C VAL A 6 -3.14 2.36 14.92
N LEU A 7 -2.33 3.42 15.04
CA LEU A 7 -1.32 3.76 14.04
C LEU A 7 -0.24 2.68 13.92
N ASP A 8 0.25 2.19 15.05
CA ASP A 8 1.25 1.12 15.08
C ASP A 8 0.72 -0.16 14.45
N GLU A 9 -0.52 -0.57 14.78
CA GLU A 9 -1.19 -1.71 14.13
C GLU A 9 -1.34 -1.49 12.62
N TYR A 10 -1.74 -0.29 12.21
CA TYR A 10 -1.90 0.04 10.80
C TYR A 10 -0.57 -0.08 10.02
N PHE A 11 0.52 0.47 10.54
CA PHE A 11 1.83 0.37 9.88
C PHE A 11 2.39 -1.06 9.89
N ALA A 12 2.17 -1.81 10.98
CA ALA A 12 2.51 -3.23 11.03
C ALA A 12 1.74 -4.03 9.98
N TYR A 13 0.46 -3.73 9.79
CA TYR A 13 -0.38 -4.36 8.79
C TYR A 13 0.06 -4.02 7.37
N LEU A 14 0.41 -2.75 7.08
CA LEU A 14 1.00 -2.37 5.79
C LEU A 14 2.31 -3.09 5.51
N LYS A 15 3.15 -3.30 6.53
CA LYS A 15 4.39 -4.05 6.40
C LYS A 15 4.11 -5.53 6.09
N TYR A 16 3.11 -6.12 6.73
CA TYR A 16 2.66 -7.49 6.46
C TYR A 16 2.13 -7.64 5.03
N LEU A 17 1.32 -6.69 4.55
CA LEU A 17 0.78 -6.70 3.18
C LEU A 17 1.86 -6.61 2.10
N ARG A 18 3.05 -6.12 2.45
CA ARG A 18 4.22 -6.04 1.58
C ARG A 18 5.13 -7.27 1.66
N SER A 19 4.82 -8.24 2.52
CA SER A 19 5.56 -9.50 2.63
C SER A 19 5.29 -10.41 1.44
N GLU A 20 6.15 -11.40 1.23
CA GLU A 20 5.98 -12.42 0.18
C GLU A 20 4.63 -13.17 0.29
N ALA A 21 4.13 -13.37 1.52
CA ALA A 21 2.85 -14.02 1.78
C ALA A 21 1.66 -13.24 1.18
N CYS A 22 1.80 -11.92 1.03
CA CYS A 22 0.77 -11.02 0.53
C CYS A 22 1.19 -10.30 -0.76
N LYS A 23 2.12 -10.87 -1.54
CA LYS A 23 2.73 -10.21 -2.72
C LYS A 23 1.75 -9.65 -3.77
N TYR A 24 0.48 -10.07 -3.74
CA TYR A 24 -0.58 -9.60 -4.62
C TYR A 24 -1.52 -8.56 -3.99
N TYR A 25 -1.54 -8.45 -2.67
CA TYR A 25 -2.61 -7.74 -1.96
C TYR A 25 -2.34 -6.24 -1.95
N PHE A 26 -1.09 -5.85 -1.74
CA PHE A 26 -0.74 -4.44 -1.64
C PHE A 26 -1.16 -3.62 -2.88
N PRO A 27 -0.87 -4.03 -4.13
CA PRO A 27 -1.31 -3.26 -5.29
C PRO A 27 -2.82 -3.28 -5.53
N VAL A 28 -3.50 -4.37 -5.13
CA VAL A 28 -4.95 -4.50 -5.23
C VAL A 28 -5.64 -3.55 -4.24
N LEU A 29 -5.16 -3.50 -2.99
CA LEU A 29 -5.65 -2.59 -1.96
C LEU A 29 -5.38 -1.13 -2.33
N MET A 30 -4.24 -0.84 -2.95
CA MET A 30 -3.94 0.48 -3.50
C MET A 30 -4.75 0.81 -4.77
N GLY A 31 -5.62 -0.09 -5.25
CA GLY A 31 -6.46 0.13 -6.42
C GLY A 31 -5.68 0.29 -7.73
N ILE A 32 -4.48 -0.31 -7.82
CA ILE A 32 -3.64 -0.26 -9.03
C ILE A 32 -4.11 -1.29 -10.07
N CYS A 33 -4.55 -2.47 -9.63
CA CYS A 33 -5.06 -3.53 -10.49
C CYS A 33 -6.02 -4.46 -9.71
N THR A 34 -6.75 -5.30 -10.44
CA THR A 34 -7.63 -6.31 -9.84
C THR A 34 -6.84 -7.55 -9.41
N PHE A 35 -7.44 -8.33 -8.51
CA PHE A 35 -6.83 -9.58 -8.03
C PHE A 35 -6.59 -10.60 -9.15
N ASP A 36 -7.51 -10.70 -10.10
CA ASP A 36 -7.35 -11.61 -11.25
C ASP A 36 -6.22 -11.13 -12.16
N LYS A 37 -6.11 -9.81 -12.37
CA LYS A 37 -5.07 -9.23 -13.20
C LYS A 37 -3.69 -9.44 -12.58
N ILE A 38 -3.52 -9.23 -11.29
CA ILE A 38 -2.19 -9.33 -10.67
C ILE A 38 -1.67 -10.77 -10.64
N LYS A 39 -2.55 -11.77 -10.52
CA LYS A 39 -2.17 -13.18 -10.59
C LYS A 39 -1.61 -13.60 -11.95
N SER A 40 -2.04 -12.94 -13.03
CA SER A 40 -1.59 -13.27 -14.38
C SER A 40 -0.22 -12.66 -14.74
N LEU A 41 0.36 -11.83 -13.87
CA LEU A 41 1.57 -11.08 -14.16
C LEU A 41 2.84 -11.86 -13.84
N LYS A 42 3.85 -11.66 -14.68
CA LYS A 42 5.18 -12.22 -14.46
C LYS A 42 5.89 -11.44 -13.35
N TYR A 43 6.91 -12.06 -12.77
CA TYR A 43 7.68 -11.48 -11.67
C TYR A 43 8.17 -10.05 -11.95
N LYS A 44 8.70 -9.78 -13.15
CA LYS A 44 9.15 -8.42 -13.53
C LYS A 44 8.00 -7.40 -13.49
N GLU A 45 6.81 -7.78 -13.95
CA GLU A 45 5.62 -6.91 -13.94
C GLU A 45 5.11 -6.72 -12.51
N LEU A 46 5.17 -7.75 -11.66
CA LEU A 46 4.83 -7.65 -10.23
C LEU A 46 5.73 -6.66 -9.50
N LEU A 47 7.02 -6.62 -9.83
CA LEU A 47 7.94 -5.63 -9.26
C LEU A 47 7.55 -4.21 -9.65
N GLU A 48 7.24 -3.97 -10.92
CA GLU A 48 6.82 -2.65 -11.40
C GLU A 48 5.49 -2.20 -10.77
N ILE A 49 4.49 -3.08 -10.70
CA ILE A 49 3.22 -2.76 -10.05
C ILE A 49 3.40 -2.47 -8.55
N ASN A 50 4.25 -3.23 -7.86
CA ASN A 50 4.56 -2.95 -6.46
C ASN A 50 5.24 -1.58 -6.28
N LYS A 51 6.12 -1.16 -7.21
CA LYS A 51 6.70 0.20 -7.19
C LYS A 51 5.61 1.27 -7.35
N ILE A 52 4.69 1.11 -8.28
CA ILE A 52 3.57 2.04 -8.50
C ILE A 52 2.70 2.16 -7.24
N ALA A 53 2.33 1.03 -6.63
CA ALA A 53 1.57 1.00 -5.38
C ALA A 53 2.28 1.76 -4.24
N ASN A 54 3.60 1.61 -4.12
CA ASN A 54 4.40 2.34 -3.12
C ASN A 54 4.45 3.85 -3.41
N ILE A 55 4.54 4.25 -4.68
CA ILE A 55 4.52 5.67 -5.06
C ILE A 55 3.16 6.29 -4.71
N LYS A 56 2.06 5.59 -5.00
CA LYS A 56 0.71 6.04 -4.63
C LYS A 56 0.55 6.22 -3.12
N LEU A 57 1.02 5.26 -2.32
CA LEU A 57 0.99 5.36 -0.86
C LEU A 57 1.77 6.58 -0.36
N LYS A 58 2.98 6.82 -0.88
CA LYS A 58 3.78 8.00 -0.52
C LYS A 58 3.04 9.30 -0.86
N LYS A 59 2.46 9.37 -2.06
CA LYS A 59 1.66 10.53 -2.49
C LYS A 59 0.50 10.80 -1.53
N GLU A 60 -0.29 9.79 -1.19
CA GLU A 60 -1.43 9.92 -0.27
C GLU A 60 -0.99 10.37 1.12
N ILE A 61 0.13 9.85 1.64
CA ILE A 61 0.72 10.30 2.92
C ILE A 61 1.09 11.79 2.86
N TYR A 62 1.77 12.23 1.80
CA TYR A 62 2.14 13.64 1.65
C TYR A 62 0.92 14.55 1.49
N GLU A 63 -0.08 14.14 0.70
CA GLU A 63 -1.32 14.89 0.54
C GLU A 63 -2.07 15.02 1.86
N ASN A 64 -2.22 13.92 2.62
CA ASN A 64 -2.84 13.94 3.93
C ASN A 64 -2.09 14.84 4.92
N PHE A 65 -0.75 14.79 4.91
CA PHE A 65 0.08 15.65 5.76
C PHE A 65 -0.04 17.15 5.40
N LEU A 66 -0.16 17.47 4.12
CA LEU A 66 -0.38 18.85 3.67
C LEU A 66 -1.79 19.35 4.01
N ILE A 67 -2.80 18.48 3.92
CA ILE A 67 -4.19 18.80 4.29
C ILE A 67 -4.29 18.99 5.81
N SER A 68 -3.70 18.10 6.60
CA SER A 68 -3.77 18.17 8.07
C SER A 68 -3.06 19.39 8.68
N ARG A 69 -2.12 19.99 7.96
CA ARG A 69 -1.43 21.24 8.37
C ARG A 69 -2.11 22.52 7.90
N ARG A 70 -3.17 22.41 7.08
CA ARG A 70 -3.92 23.57 6.55
C ARG A 70 -5.08 24.00 7.44
N PHE A 71 -5.35 23.29 8.53
CA PHE A 71 -6.40 23.56 9.52
C PHE A 71 -5.80 23.70 10.91
#